data_AF-A0A6L5QWF5-F1
#
_entry.id   AF-A0A6L5QWF5-F1
#
_cell.length_a   1.000
_cell.length_b   1.000
_cell.length_c   1.000
_cell.angle_alpha   90.00
_cell.angle_beta   90.00
_cell.angle_gamma   90.00
#
_symmetry.space_group_name_H-M   'P 1'
#
loop_
_entity.id
_entity.type
_entity.pdbx_description
1 polymer ?
#
loop_
_entity_poly.entity_id
_entity_poly.type
_entity_poly.pdbx_seq_one_letter_code
_entity_poly.pdbx_strand_id
1 'polypeptide(L)'
;MIEYRWLRAIHGSFLDALEQAAFLEPELEARRRAAVDAVRDAPAVGLLGAFIHHVVARSDDGSGELDLLERASATWSRGRELAERLGSIRAALESALENPAAPNATGAFDTATVQLQELANEAIALRADVDAIRAEATTMQHLPPHPRQDDLEVSRWGWGDRVIARRGDAFVRAVYRNAAQSTPRCLAAAVGVTSAYAAHATGSAFLNHVVGGPRRLHHFRDRLGSYSIGSWVSSNLSTTADTPSRFADLLDTVAPNGELDPDLDALLTASLREAYDLPADVDAPSMRTGVERVIRHLRLLDSFTMPAVPAPPSGGWMQLAWSDPGNPPAHLVPQDLDVVGTDNGPAVQVGPGEPGPGTPGKSDVKSASEVCGVIALILLVADVVQAFIRCVVQWADGETCTFWENMFLSKLFEQDPPDPREQREVWDPQSTEQGLTAVGTSPQALQLVMLLFDLHTQTFDTLARARTFLVITGLIAPESTESLPLYEQFVRITVEPFGPHLEEPDPESTYHRYPTTEAEEPTATPSPYPHGALPRAVSDGSAALDAGTIALSLWSDIAHGADGDVNLDLDADRGHGHPAWEAAGSVHDAPVPVRILDYTDQ
;
A
#
# COMPACT_ATOMS: atom_id res chain seq x y z
N MET A 1 -5.33 5.72 10.47
CA MET A 1 -6.09 4.56 11.02
C MET A 1 -5.15 3.36 11.07
N ILE A 2 -5.35 2.40 11.98
CA ILE A 2 -4.52 1.18 12.08
C ILE A 2 -4.70 0.31 10.84
N GLU A 3 -3.59 -0.15 10.24
CA GLU A 3 -3.59 -0.97 9.03
C GLU A 3 -4.20 -2.38 9.26
N TYR A 4 -4.80 -2.98 8.23
CA TYR A 4 -5.56 -4.24 8.29
C TYR A 4 -4.76 -5.43 8.84
N ARG A 5 -3.50 -5.60 8.43
CA ARG A 5 -2.64 -6.69 8.89
C ARG A 5 -2.29 -6.53 10.36
N TRP A 6 -2.12 -5.30 10.82
CA TRP A 6 -1.91 -5.03 12.24
C TRP A 6 -3.17 -5.29 13.07
N LEU A 7 -4.34 -4.87 12.60
CA LEU A 7 -5.64 -5.23 13.20
C LEU A 7 -5.81 -6.75 13.27
N ARG A 8 -5.44 -7.49 12.22
CA ARG A 8 -5.50 -8.96 12.18
C ARG A 8 -4.58 -9.60 13.22
N ALA A 9 -3.35 -9.10 13.40
CA ALA A 9 -2.41 -9.57 14.41
C ALA A 9 -2.96 -9.34 15.83
N ILE A 10 -3.49 -8.14 16.09
CA ILE A 10 -4.05 -7.76 17.38
C ILE A 10 -5.30 -8.59 17.68
N HIS A 11 -6.17 -8.80 16.69
CA HIS A 11 -7.33 -9.69 16.82
C HIS A 11 -6.91 -11.11 17.22
N GLY A 12 -5.90 -11.68 16.55
CA GLY A 12 -5.35 -12.99 16.93
C GLY A 12 -4.82 -13.02 18.37
N SER A 13 -4.04 -12.00 18.75
CA SER A 13 -3.45 -11.91 20.09
C SER A 13 -4.51 -11.76 21.18
N PHE A 14 -5.59 -11.01 20.91
CA PHE A 14 -6.72 -10.92 21.83
C PHE A 14 -7.46 -12.26 21.97
N LEU A 15 -7.71 -12.97 20.86
CA LEU A 15 -8.34 -14.29 20.93
C LEU A 15 -7.49 -15.28 21.73
N ASP A 16 -6.17 -15.26 21.55
CA ASP A 16 -5.24 -16.08 22.33
C ASP A 16 -5.30 -15.73 23.83
N ALA A 17 -5.33 -14.43 24.17
CA ALA A 17 -5.47 -13.97 25.55
C ALA A 17 -6.82 -14.37 26.17
N LEU A 18 -7.92 -14.23 25.41
CA LEU A 18 -9.26 -14.63 25.84
C LEU A 18 -9.40 -16.16 25.98
N GLU A 19 -8.70 -16.94 25.15
CA GLU A 19 -8.68 -18.40 25.25
C GLU A 19 -7.90 -18.87 26.48
N GLN A 20 -6.80 -18.19 26.82
CA GLN A 20 -5.93 -18.50 27.96
C GLN A 20 -6.44 -17.95 29.29
N ALA A 21 -7.32 -16.95 29.27
CA ALA A 21 -7.90 -16.38 30.48
C ALA A 21 -8.70 -17.45 31.26
N ALA A 22 -8.51 -17.48 32.58
CA ALA A 22 -9.20 -18.39 33.47
C ALA A 22 -9.99 -17.61 34.52
N PHE A 23 -11.31 -17.81 34.55
CA PHE A 23 -12.18 -17.15 35.51
C PHE A 23 -12.68 -18.15 36.56
N LEU A 24 -12.63 -17.75 37.84
CA LEU A 24 -13.14 -18.57 38.94
C LEU A 24 -14.67 -18.67 38.94
N GLU A 25 -15.34 -17.66 38.37
CA GLU A 25 -16.79 -17.57 38.31
C GLU A 25 -17.34 -18.43 37.14
N PRO A 26 -18.17 -19.46 37.41
CA PRO A 26 -18.63 -20.38 36.37
C PRO A 26 -19.41 -19.71 35.23
N GLU A 27 -20.16 -18.65 35.54
CA GLU A 27 -20.93 -17.88 34.55
C GLU A 27 -20.01 -17.08 33.62
N LEU A 28 -18.99 -16.43 34.19
CA LEU A 28 -18.01 -15.68 33.42
C LEU A 28 -17.18 -16.62 32.54
N GLU A 29 -16.78 -17.77 33.06
CA GLU A 29 -16.08 -18.81 32.30
C GLU A 29 -16.97 -19.40 31.18
N ALA A 30 -18.28 -19.48 31.38
CA ALA A 30 -19.22 -19.86 30.32
C ALA A 30 -19.34 -18.77 29.24
N ARG A 31 -19.39 -17.49 29.62
CA ARG A 31 -19.40 -16.35 28.68
C ARG A 31 -18.10 -16.28 27.88
N ARG A 32 -16.96 -16.51 28.52
CA ARG A 32 -15.64 -16.57 27.87
C ARG A 32 -15.61 -17.67 26.81
N ARG A 33 -16.01 -18.89 27.17
CA ARG A 33 -16.11 -20.02 26.22
C ARG A 33 -17.04 -19.71 25.06
N ALA A 34 -18.23 -19.16 25.33
CA ALA A 34 -19.17 -18.79 24.28
C ALA A 34 -18.59 -17.74 23.32
N ALA A 35 -17.83 -16.75 23.82
CA ALA A 35 -17.16 -15.76 22.99
C ALA A 35 -16.07 -16.38 22.09
N VAL A 36 -15.23 -17.27 22.65
CA VAL A 36 -14.19 -17.99 21.90
C VAL A 36 -14.81 -18.91 20.85
N ASP A 37 -15.81 -19.69 21.23
CA ASP A 37 -16.50 -20.63 20.32
C ASP A 37 -17.23 -19.87 19.20
N ALA A 38 -17.85 -18.72 19.49
CA ALA A 38 -18.50 -17.90 18.47
C ALA A 38 -17.53 -17.44 17.37
N VAL A 39 -16.32 -16.99 17.74
CA VAL A 39 -15.31 -16.58 16.74
C VAL A 39 -14.72 -17.79 16.02
N ARG A 40 -14.53 -18.92 16.71
CA ARG A 40 -14.06 -20.17 16.08
C ARG A 40 -15.06 -20.69 15.03
N ASP A 41 -16.35 -20.59 15.31
CA ASP A 41 -17.42 -21.02 14.41
C ASP A 41 -17.67 -20.03 13.26
N ALA A 42 -17.37 -18.74 13.47
CA ALA A 42 -17.58 -17.68 12.48
C ALA A 42 -16.38 -16.71 12.36
N PRO A 43 -15.19 -17.16 11.95
CA PRO A 43 -13.97 -16.36 11.97
C PRO A 43 -14.03 -15.12 11.07
N ALA A 44 -14.71 -15.22 9.92
CA ALA A 44 -14.93 -14.09 9.02
C ALA A 44 -15.78 -12.97 9.66
N VAL A 45 -16.71 -13.33 10.55
CA VAL A 45 -17.55 -12.36 11.27
C VAL A 45 -16.75 -11.67 12.38
N GLY A 46 -15.88 -12.41 13.08
CA GLY A 46 -14.90 -11.83 14.01
C GLY A 46 -13.97 -10.85 13.31
N LEU A 47 -13.49 -11.20 12.11
CA LEU A 47 -12.66 -10.31 11.28
C LEU A 47 -13.41 -9.05 10.84
N LEU A 48 -14.68 -9.17 10.43
CA LEU A 48 -15.53 -8.02 10.13
C LEU A 48 -15.60 -7.05 11.32
N GLY A 49 -15.82 -7.56 12.52
CA GLY A 49 -15.81 -6.75 13.74
C GLY A 49 -14.44 -6.10 14.00
N ALA A 50 -13.34 -6.81 13.76
CA ALA A 50 -11.99 -6.27 13.90
C ALA A 50 -11.69 -5.13 12.90
N PHE A 51 -12.37 -5.11 11.76
CA PHE A 51 -12.24 -4.07 10.73
C PHE A 51 -13.34 -3.00 10.80
N ILE A 52 -14.14 -2.95 11.88
CA ILE A 52 -15.32 -2.08 11.95
C ILE A 52 -15.00 -0.60 11.73
N HIS A 53 -13.87 -0.09 12.21
CA HIS A 53 -13.51 1.32 11.99
C HIS A 53 -13.20 1.62 10.53
N HIS A 54 -12.61 0.68 9.78
CA HIS A 54 -12.44 0.81 8.33
C HIS A 54 -13.78 0.74 7.60
N VAL A 55 -14.69 -0.14 8.03
CA VAL A 55 -16.05 -0.23 7.47
C VAL A 55 -16.78 1.09 7.66
N VAL A 56 -16.76 1.66 8.87
CA VAL A 56 -17.37 2.94 9.17
C VAL A 56 -16.72 4.06 8.35
N ALA A 57 -15.39 4.16 8.35
CA ALA A 57 -14.68 5.20 7.61
C ALA A 57 -14.91 5.14 6.10
N ARG A 58 -15.08 3.94 5.53
CA ARG A 58 -15.35 3.77 4.10
C ARG A 58 -16.82 3.97 3.74
N SER A 59 -17.74 3.96 4.70
CA SER A 59 -19.19 4.08 4.45
C SER A 59 -19.63 5.46 3.97
N ASP A 60 -18.92 6.51 4.40
CA ASP A 60 -19.17 7.90 4.05
C ASP A 60 -17.99 8.55 3.32
N ASP A 61 -17.00 7.73 2.95
CA ASP A 61 -15.80 8.18 2.26
C ASP A 61 -16.16 8.87 0.95
N GLY A 62 -15.91 10.18 0.92
CA GLY A 62 -15.90 11.04 -0.25
C GLY A 62 -14.47 11.31 -0.76
N SER A 63 -13.44 10.68 -0.16
CA SER A 63 -12.08 10.82 -0.64
C SER A 63 -11.93 10.10 -1.97
N GLY A 64 -11.32 10.78 -2.95
CA GLY A 64 -11.00 10.18 -4.25
C GLY A 64 -9.93 9.07 -4.17
N GLU A 65 -9.50 8.66 -2.97
CA GLU A 65 -8.44 7.66 -2.76
C GLU A 65 -8.80 6.32 -3.41
N LEU A 66 -10.02 5.82 -3.22
CA LEU A 66 -10.41 4.52 -3.77
C LEU A 66 -10.46 4.53 -5.30
N ASP A 67 -10.91 5.64 -5.90
CA ASP A 67 -10.96 5.81 -7.35
C ASP A 67 -9.57 6.04 -7.96
N LEU A 68 -8.70 6.76 -7.25
CA LEU A 68 -7.28 6.88 -7.61
C LEU A 68 -6.59 5.52 -7.55
N LEU A 69 -6.81 4.74 -6.48
CA LEU A 69 -6.24 3.41 -6.32
C LEU A 69 -6.76 2.44 -7.38
N GLU A 70 -8.03 2.50 -7.76
CA GLU A 70 -8.58 1.66 -8.82
C GLU A 70 -7.96 1.98 -10.19
N ARG A 71 -7.85 3.27 -10.54
CA ARG A 71 -7.15 3.67 -11.78
C ARG A 71 -5.68 3.28 -11.76
N ALA A 72 -5.02 3.43 -10.61
CA ALA A 72 -3.64 3.01 -10.42
C ALA A 72 -3.49 1.49 -10.58
N SER A 73 -4.38 0.70 -9.99
CA SER A 73 -4.41 -0.76 -10.11
C SER A 73 -4.66 -1.24 -11.55
N ALA A 74 -5.61 -0.61 -12.25
CA ALA A 74 -5.90 -0.93 -13.64
C ALA A 74 -4.73 -0.59 -14.57
N THR A 75 -4.06 0.54 -14.30
CA THR A 75 -2.85 0.96 -15.04
C THR A 75 -1.67 0.05 -14.72
N TRP A 76 -1.48 -0.32 -13.46
CA TRP A 76 -0.47 -1.29 -13.02
C TRP A 76 -0.66 -2.64 -13.70
N SER A 77 -1.90 -3.15 -13.72
CA SER A 77 -2.22 -4.45 -14.35
C SER A 77 -1.87 -4.47 -15.83
N ARG A 78 -2.21 -3.40 -16.58
CA ARG A 78 -1.83 -3.24 -17.99
C ARG A 78 -0.31 -3.13 -18.17
N GLY A 79 0.40 -2.39 -17.31
CA GLY A 79 1.85 -2.30 -17.35
C GLY A 79 2.55 -3.63 -17.06
N ARG A 80 2.02 -4.42 -16.11
CA ARG A 80 2.50 -5.77 -15.78
C ARG A 80 2.29 -6.74 -16.94
N GLU A 81 1.10 -6.73 -17.54
CA GLU A 81 0.80 -7.54 -18.73
C GLU A 81 1.72 -7.19 -19.90
N LEU A 82 2.00 -5.90 -20.11
CA LEU A 82 2.95 -5.45 -21.14
C LEU A 82 4.35 -6.00 -20.90
N ALA A 83 4.84 -5.95 -19.65
CA ALA A 83 6.14 -6.53 -19.29
C ALA A 83 6.19 -8.06 -19.51
N GLU A 84 5.15 -8.79 -19.10
CA GLU A 84 5.05 -10.24 -19.29
C GLU A 84 4.99 -10.62 -20.78
N ARG A 85 4.25 -9.85 -21.59
CA ARG A 85 4.18 -10.03 -23.04
C ARG A 85 5.51 -9.73 -23.71
N LEU A 86 6.22 -8.67 -23.32
CA LEU A 86 7.57 -8.36 -23.83
C LEU A 86 8.52 -9.53 -23.55
N GLY A 87 8.48 -10.10 -22.34
CA GLY A 87 9.27 -11.30 -22.01
C GLY A 87 8.95 -12.50 -22.89
N SER A 88 7.67 -12.73 -23.17
CA SER A 88 7.21 -13.83 -24.03
C SER A 88 7.62 -13.66 -25.49
N ILE A 89 7.45 -12.44 -26.03
CA ILE A 89 7.88 -12.06 -27.39
C ILE A 89 9.39 -12.24 -27.53
N ARG A 90 10.16 -11.74 -26.57
CA ARG A 90 11.61 -11.87 -26.56
C ARG A 90 12.04 -13.34 -26.59
N ALA A 91 11.48 -14.17 -25.73
CA ALA A 91 11.79 -15.60 -25.69
C ALA A 91 11.47 -16.32 -27.02
N ALA A 92 10.38 -15.94 -27.69
CA ALA A 92 10.02 -16.49 -29.00
C ALA A 92 11.00 -16.08 -30.10
N LEU A 93 11.41 -14.80 -30.15
CA LEU A 93 12.40 -14.30 -31.10
C LEU A 93 13.78 -14.94 -30.87
N GLU A 94 14.24 -15.00 -29.62
CA GLU A 94 15.51 -15.63 -29.24
C GLU A 94 15.56 -17.10 -29.68
N SER A 95 14.50 -17.86 -29.41
CA SER A 95 14.38 -19.28 -29.75
C SER A 95 14.35 -19.53 -31.26
N ALA A 96 13.59 -18.71 -32.00
CA ALA A 96 13.50 -18.81 -33.45
C ALA A 96 14.84 -18.47 -34.15
N LEU A 97 15.59 -17.50 -33.63
CA LEU A 97 16.89 -17.11 -34.17
C LEU A 97 18.00 -18.09 -33.78
N GLU A 98 17.93 -18.71 -32.60
CA GLU A 98 18.90 -19.73 -32.15
C GLU A 98 18.74 -21.04 -32.92
N ASN A 99 17.51 -21.44 -33.26
CA ASN A 99 17.23 -22.65 -34.03
C ASN A 99 16.25 -22.41 -35.20
N PRO A 100 16.70 -21.79 -36.30
CA PRO A 100 15.86 -21.48 -37.47
C PRO A 100 15.23 -22.71 -38.13
N ALA A 101 15.84 -23.89 -37.98
CA ALA A 101 15.36 -25.15 -38.55
C ALA A 101 14.29 -25.85 -37.70
N ALA A 102 13.90 -25.29 -36.53
CA ALA A 102 12.84 -25.86 -35.73
C ALA A 102 11.50 -25.80 -36.50
N PRO A 103 10.61 -26.82 -36.39
CA PRO A 103 9.39 -26.92 -37.22
C PRO A 103 8.43 -25.71 -37.19
N ASN A 104 8.52 -24.84 -36.17
CA ASN A 104 7.67 -23.67 -35.99
C ASN A 104 8.46 -22.34 -35.89
N ALA A 105 9.76 -22.31 -36.21
CA ALA A 105 10.61 -21.13 -35.99
C ALA A 105 10.11 -19.89 -36.74
N THR A 106 9.78 -20.03 -38.03
CA THR A 106 9.27 -18.93 -38.87
C THR A 106 7.94 -18.40 -38.36
N GLY A 107 6.97 -19.28 -38.09
CA GLY A 107 5.68 -18.87 -37.55
C GLY A 107 5.77 -18.22 -36.17
N ALA A 108 6.68 -18.69 -35.31
CA ALA A 108 6.94 -18.08 -34.01
C ALA A 108 7.57 -16.68 -34.14
N PHE A 109 8.53 -16.51 -35.04
CA PHE A 109 9.17 -15.22 -35.31
C PHE A 109 8.19 -14.19 -35.89
N ASP A 110 7.38 -14.60 -36.87
CA ASP A 110 6.38 -13.74 -37.51
C ASP A 110 5.32 -13.29 -36.50
N THR A 111 4.80 -14.24 -35.72
CA THR A 111 3.84 -13.95 -34.64
C THR A 111 4.43 -13.00 -33.60
N ALA A 112 5.65 -13.27 -33.14
CA ALA A 112 6.31 -12.43 -32.14
C ALA A 112 6.56 -11.01 -32.65
N THR A 113 6.86 -10.83 -33.94
CA THR A 113 7.09 -9.48 -34.48
C THR A 113 5.79 -8.69 -34.64
N VAL A 114 4.68 -9.33 -35.04
CA VAL A 114 3.36 -8.69 -35.03
C VAL A 114 2.96 -8.27 -33.61
N GLN A 115 3.12 -9.17 -32.64
CA GLN A 115 2.82 -8.88 -31.24
C GLN A 115 3.69 -7.76 -30.66
N LEU A 116 4.95 -7.64 -31.11
CA LEU A 116 5.84 -6.56 -30.69
C LEU A 116 5.34 -5.19 -31.19
N GLN A 117 4.78 -5.12 -32.40
CA GLN A 117 4.17 -3.90 -32.92
C GLN A 117 2.91 -3.49 -32.14
N GLU A 118 2.06 -4.47 -31.78
CA GLU A 118 0.88 -4.23 -30.94
C GLU A 118 1.30 -3.68 -29.56
N LEU A 119 2.33 -4.27 -28.97
CA LEU A 119 2.88 -3.88 -27.67
C LEU A 119 3.34 -2.41 -27.66
N ALA A 120 3.99 -1.93 -28.73
CA ALA A 120 4.39 -0.53 -28.84
C ALA A 120 3.19 0.43 -28.84
N ASN A 121 2.08 0.08 -29.50
CA ASN A 121 0.87 0.91 -29.50
C ASN A 121 0.21 0.95 -28.12
N GLU A 122 0.16 -0.19 -27.44
CA GLU A 122 -0.37 -0.29 -26.07
C GLU A 122 0.49 0.50 -25.07
N ALA A 123 1.82 0.45 -25.20
CA ALA A 123 2.73 1.25 -24.40
C ALA A 123 2.41 2.74 -24.51
N ILE A 124 2.27 3.25 -25.75
CA ILE A 124 1.93 4.66 -26.02
C ILE A 124 0.57 5.01 -25.40
N ALA A 125 -0.43 4.14 -25.51
CA ALA A 125 -1.75 4.37 -24.95
C ALA A 125 -1.75 4.46 -23.42
N LEU A 126 -0.82 3.75 -22.74
CA LEU A 126 -0.69 3.75 -21.28
C LEU A 126 -0.16 5.09 -20.73
N ARG A 127 0.54 5.88 -21.55
CA ARG A 127 1.21 7.11 -21.11
C ARG A 127 0.27 8.11 -20.44
N ALA A 128 -0.87 8.38 -21.05
CA ALA A 128 -1.81 9.39 -20.54
C ALA A 128 -2.36 9.02 -19.14
N ASP A 129 -2.58 7.72 -18.90
CA ASP A 129 -3.07 7.24 -17.62
C ASP A 129 -1.98 7.33 -16.54
N VAL A 130 -0.73 6.98 -16.88
CA VAL A 130 0.44 7.15 -15.98
C VAL A 130 0.62 8.62 -15.60
N ASP A 131 0.53 9.54 -16.58
CA ASP A 131 0.65 10.98 -16.34
C ASP A 131 -0.47 11.49 -15.42
N ALA A 132 -1.71 11.06 -15.64
CA ALA A 132 -2.85 11.44 -14.81
C ALA A 132 -2.71 10.94 -13.36
N ILE A 133 -2.37 9.67 -13.17
CA ILE A 133 -2.15 9.08 -11.83
C ILE A 133 -1.02 9.79 -11.11
N ARG A 134 0.09 10.05 -11.81
CA ARG A 134 1.24 10.77 -11.24
C ARG A 134 0.85 12.18 -10.80
N ALA A 135 0.17 12.94 -11.66
CA ALA A 135 -0.24 14.31 -11.36
C ALA A 135 -1.10 14.38 -10.10
N GLU A 136 -2.02 13.43 -9.94
CA GLU A 136 -2.93 13.37 -8.80
C GLU A 136 -2.25 12.86 -7.53
N ALA A 137 -1.52 11.74 -7.60
CA ALA A 137 -0.81 11.19 -6.44
C ALA A 137 0.29 12.13 -5.92
N THR A 138 0.90 12.94 -6.81
CA THR A 138 1.92 13.92 -6.41
C THR A 138 1.34 15.05 -5.58
N THR A 139 0.06 15.42 -5.68
CA THR A 139 -0.50 16.45 -4.79
C THR A 139 -0.83 15.91 -3.40
N MET A 140 -0.83 14.59 -3.23
CA MET A 140 -1.21 13.89 -2.00
C MET A 140 -2.59 14.29 -1.44
N GLN A 141 -3.48 14.85 -2.27
CA GLN A 141 -4.82 15.27 -1.87
C GLN A 141 -5.73 14.12 -1.41
N HIS A 142 -5.37 12.87 -1.74
CA HIS A 142 -6.02 11.66 -1.23
C HIS A 142 -5.78 11.41 0.26
N LEU A 143 -4.88 12.17 0.89
CA LEU A 143 -4.59 12.15 2.33
C LEU A 143 -4.92 13.53 2.92
N PRO A 144 -6.20 13.88 3.08
CA PRO A 144 -6.56 15.17 3.65
C PRO A 144 -6.11 15.27 5.12
N PRO A 145 -5.84 16.49 5.62
CA PRO A 145 -5.65 16.69 7.04
C PRO A 145 -6.92 16.29 7.81
N HIS A 146 -6.74 15.95 9.08
CA HIS A 146 -7.88 15.63 9.91
C HIS A 146 -8.77 16.86 10.15
N PRO A 147 -10.12 16.76 10.09
CA PRO A 147 -11.03 17.91 10.28
C PRO A 147 -10.79 18.79 11.52
N ARG A 148 -10.26 18.21 12.60
CA ARG A 148 -9.86 18.95 13.81
C ARG A 148 -8.82 20.04 13.51
N GLN A 149 -7.92 19.81 12.55
CA GLN A 149 -6.86 20.76 12.16
C GLN A 149 -7.39 21.96 11.39
N ASP A 150 -8.62 21.88 10.91
CA ASP A 150 -9.32 22.99 10.28
C ASP A 150 -10.29 23.67 11.28
N ASP A 151 -10.14 23.42 12.58
CA ASP A 151 -11.07 23.85 13.65
C ASP A 151 -12.54 23.51 13.36
N LEU A 152 -12.78 22.41 12.62
CA LEU A 152 -14.15 22.02 12.27
C LEU A 152 -14.88 21.45 13.47
N GLU A 153 -16.13 21.87 13.62
CA GLU A 153 -17.06 21.25 14.57
C GLU A 153 -17.24 19.75 14.26
N VAL A 154 -17.36 18.95 15.32
CA VAL A 154 -17.48 17.48 15.23
C VAL A 154 -18.66 17.04 14.36
N SER A 155 -19.75 17.82 14.38
CA SER A 155 -20.93 17.62 13.54
C SER A 155 -20.63 17.65 12.03
N ARG A 156 -19.45 18.14 11.62
CA ARG A 156 -18.95 18.17 10.24
C ARG A 156 -17.91 17.11 9.93
N TRP A 157 -17.44 16.37 10.93
CA TRP A 157 -16.44 15.32 10.71
C TRP A 157 -17.10 14.12 10.02
N GLY A 158 -16.32 13.38 9.23
CA GLY A 158 -16.74 12.06 8.76
C GLY A 158 -16.90 11.08 9.92
N TRP A 159 -17.74 10.06 9.72
CA TRP A 159 -17.98 9.00 10.70
C TRP A 159 -16.70 8.25 11.07
N GLY A 160 -15.80 8.04 10.10
CA GLY A 160 -14.49 7.42 10.35
C GLY A 160 -13.69 8.12 11.46
N ASP A 161 -13.74 9.45 11.50
CA ASP A 161 -13.04 10.24 12.51
C ASP A 161 -13.80 10.34 13.84
N ARG A 162 -15.14 10.37 13.78
CA ARG A 162 -15.99 10.41 14.98
C ARG A 162 -15.87 9.14 15.82
N VAL A 163 -15.86 7.97 15.17
CA VAL A 163 -15.88 6.69 15.91
C VAL A 163 -14.61 6.38 16.67
N ILE A 164 -13.50 6.98 16.25
CA ILE A 164 -12.21 6.84 16.93
C ILE A 164 -11.96 7.98 17.93
N ALA A 165 -12.51 9.18 17.71
CA ALA A 165 -12.30 10.30 18.63
C ALA A 165 -13.14 10.24 19.92
N ARG A 166 -14.27 9.50 19.91
CA ARG A 166 -15.22 9.48 21.04
C ARG A 166 -16.15 8.28 21.00
N ARG A 167 -16.73 7.94 22.17
CA ARG A 167 -17.80 6.93 22.34
C ARG A 167 -17.42 5.50 21.88
N GLY A 168 -16.14 5.21 21.69
CA GLY A 168 -15.66 3.88 21.28
C GLY A 168 -16.02 2.76 22.26
N ASP A 169 -15.91 3.01 23.57
CA ASP A 169 -16.33 2.04 24.61
C ASP A 169 -17.86 1.84 24.56
N ALA A 170 -18.61 2.95 24.56
CA ALA A 170 -20.07 2.92 24.46
C ALA A 170 -20.56 2.11 23.24
N PHE A 171 -19.86 2.22 22.10
CA PHE A 171 -20.13 1.43 20.92
C PHE A 171 -19.88 -0.07 21.14
N VAL A 172 -18.72 -0.47 21.67
CA VAL A 172 -18.42 -1.88 21.98
C VAL A 172 -19.52 -2.46 22.89
N ARG A 173 -19.90 -1.73 23.94
CA ARG A 173 -20.95 -2.15 24.88
C ARG A 173 -22.32 -2.28 24.22
N ALA A 174 -22.68 -1.36 23.33
CA ALA A 174 -23.92 -1.44 22.56
C ALA A 174 -23.93 -2.68 21.65
N VAL A 175 -22.81 -3.01 21.01
CA VAL A 175 -22.68 -4.22 20.19
C VAL A 175 -22.91 -5.48 21.02
N TYR A 176 -22.34 -5.59 22.23
CA TYR A 176 -22.62 -6.72 23.11
C TYR A 176 -24.08 -6.81 23.56
N ARG A 177 -24.70 -5.68 23.93
CA ARG A 177 -26.11 -5.65 24.36
C ARG A 177 -27.04 -6.13 23.24
N ASN A 178 -26.82 -5.65 22.02
CA ASN A 178 -27.63 -6.04 20.87
C ASN A 178 -27.32 -7.48 20.41
N ALA A 179 -26.06 -7.92 20.49
CA ALA A 179 -25.67 -9.29 20.15
C ALA A 179 -26.29 -10.34 21.09
N ALA A 180 -26.47 -10.01 22.38
CA ALA A 180 -27.10 -10.92 23.35
C ALA A 180 -28.55 -11.30 23.01
N GLN A 181 -29.20 -10.53 22.12
CA GLN A 181 -30.57 -10.75 21.67
C GLN A 181 -30.63 -11.42 20.29
N SER A 182 -29.49 -11.81 19.72
CA SER A 182 -29.34 -12.25 18.33
C SER A 182 -28.65 -13.62 18.21
N THR A 183 -28.01 -13.88 17.07
CA THR A 183 -27.35 -15.15 16.77
C THR A 183 -25.93 -15.21 17.37
N PRO A 184 -25.35 -16.43 17.56
CA PRO A 184 -23.95 -16.56 17.95
C PRO A 184 -22.96 -15.84 17.03
N ARG A 185 -23.31 -15.62 15.75
CA ARG A 185 -22.49 -14.84 14.81
C ARG A 185 -22.39 -13.37 15.24
N CYS A 186 -23.46 -12.80 15.79
CA CYS A 186 -23.43 -11.44 16.34
C CYS A 186 -22.46 -11.31 17.53
N LEU A 187 -22.32 -12.37 18.34
CA LEU A 187 -21.31 -12.42 19.40
C LEU A 187 -19.89 -12.44 18.83
N ALA A 188 -19.64 -13.17 17.74
CA ALA A 188 -18.35 -13.15 17.05
C ALA A 188 -17.98 -11.73 16.58
N ALA A 189 -18.96 -10.99 16.01
CA ALA A 189 -18.77 -9.60 15.61
C ALA A 189 -18.41 -8.72 16.81
N ALA A 190 -19.10 -8.88 17.95
CA ALA A 190 -18.82 -8.12 19.18
C ALA A 190 -17.39 -8.33 19.71
N VAL A 191 -16.89 -9.57 19.68
CA VAL A 191 -15.50 -9.90 20.04
C VAL A 191 -14.52 -9.22 19.06
N GLY A 192 -14.83 -9.23 17.77
CA GLY A 192 -14.09 -8.47 16.77
C GLY A 192 -14.04 -6.97 17.06
N VAL A 193 -15.18 -6.34 17.34
CA VAL A 193 -15.27 -4.89 17.64
C VAL A 193 -14.44 -4.53 18.88
N THR A 194 -14.38 -5.43 19.88
CA THR A 194 -13.51 -5.26 21.06
C THR A 194 -12.03 -5.22 20.69
N SER A 195 -11.60 -6.10 19.76
CA SER A 195 -10.23 -6.07 19.26
C SER A 195 -9.91 -4.79 18.47
N ALA A 196 -10.88 -4.26 17.70
CA ALA A 196 -10.72 -2.99 17.01
C ALA A 196 -10.53 -1.82 17.99
N TYR A 197 -11.34 -1.77 19.05
CA TYR A 197 -11.20 -0.77 20.12
C TYR A 197 -9.80 -0.83 20.74
N ALA A 198 -9.35 -2.00 21.17
CA ALA A 198 -8.06 -2.17 21.83
C ALA A 198 -6.88 -1.88 20.88
N ALA A 199 -7.02 -2.24 19.60
CA ALA A 199 -6.02 -1.95 18.58
C ALA A 199 -5.82 -0.46 18.38
N HIS A 200 -6.87 0.35 18.39
CA HIS A 200 -6.73 1.79 18.30
C HIS A 200 -6.24 2.41 19.61
N ALA A 201 -6.73 1.95 20.76
CA ALA A 201 -6.29 2.44 22.07
C ALA A 201 -4.77 2.29 22.29
N THR A 202 -4.16 1.26 21.70
CA THR A 202 -2.72 0.95 21.84
C THR A 202 -1.91 1.31 20.59
N GLY A 203 -2.36 0.89 19.41
CA GLY A 203 -1.68 1.09 18.14
C GLY A 203 -1.62 2.55 17.71
N SER A 204 -2.66 3.36 17.98
CA SER A 204 -2.61 4.80 17.66
C SER A 204 -1.56 5.50 18.51
N ALA A 205 -1.41 5.10 19.78
CA ALA A 205 -0.35 5.62 20.65
C ALA A 205 1.04 5.25 20.14
N PHE A 206 1.25 4.00 19.68
CA PHE A 206 2.52 3.59 19.07
C PHE A 206 2.80 4.41 17.80
N LEU A 207 1.80 4.59 16.93
CA LEU A 207 1.92 5.42 15.73
C LEU A 207 2.31 6.85 16.06
N ASN A 208 1.66 7.47 17.06
CA ASN A 208 1.97 8.84 17.48
C ASN A 208 3.44 9.00 17.85
N HIS A 209 4.05 8.02 18.52
CA HIS A 209 5.48 8.10 18.85
C HIS A 209 6.40 8.04 17.64
N VAL A 210 6.08 7.24 16.62
CA VAL A 210 6.98 7.10 15.45
C VAL A 210 6.75 8.19 14.40
N VAL A 211 5.56 8.78 14.35
CA VAL A 211 5.25 9.87 13.40
C VAL A 211 5.50 11.26 13.97
N GLY A 212 5.57 11.40 15.30
CA GLY A 212 5.81 12.66 16.01
C GLY A 212 4.62 13.13 16.85
N GLY A 213 3.40 12.67 16.54
CA GLY A 213 2.20 12.97 17.32
C GLY A 213 1.79 14.45 17.27
N PRO A 214 0.48 14.78 17.31
CA PRO A 214 -0.63 13.88 17.08
C PRO A 214 -0.52 13.38 15.63
N ARG A 215 -0.72 12.10 15.35
CA ARG A 215 -0.58 11.55 13.99
C ARG A 215 -1.42 12.29 12.96
N ARG A 216 -2.51 12.93 13.40
CA ARG A 216 -3.41 13.76 12.60
C ARG A 216 -2.80 15.09 12.12
N LEU A 217 -1.79 15.64 12.81
CA LEU A 217 -0.99 16.78 12.32
C LEU A 217 0.02 16.35 11.26
N HIS A 218 0.39 15.07 11.25
CA HIS A 218 1.40 14.52 10.38
C HIS A 218 0.79 13.46 9.45
N HIS A 219 -0.33 13.78 8.80
CA HIS A 219 -1.16 12.83 8.04
C HIS A 219 -0.39 12.03 6.96
N PHE A 220 0.56 12.64 6.25
CA PHE A 220 1.43 11.91 5.32
C PHE A 220 2.33 10.88 6.04
N ARG A 221 2.89 11.26 7.20
CA ARG A 221 3.67 10.36 8.06
C ARG A 221 2.80 9.29 8.70
N ASP A 222 1.58 9.59 9.13
CA ASP A 222 0.59 8.61 9.63
C ASP A 222 0.32 7.54 8.58
N ARG A 223 0.09 7.94 7.32
CA ARG A 223 -0.13 6.98 6.23
C ARG A 223 1.09 6.08 6.02
N LEU A 224 2.28 6.65 5.86
CA LEU A 224 3.50 5.87 5.64
C LEU A 224 3.83 4.99 6.86
N GLY A 225 3.65 5.51 8.07
CA GLY A 225 3.90 4.78 9.31
C GLY A 225 2.94 3.61 9.49
N SER A 226 1.64 3.82 9.28
CA SER A 226 0.63 2.76 9.35
C SER A 226 0.92 1.65 8.34
N TYR A 227 1.25 1.99 7.09
CA TYR A 227 1.62 1.02 6.06
C TYR A 227 2.95 0.30 6.32
N SER A 228 3.95 1.01 6.85
CA SER A 228 5.25 0.41 7.21
C SER A 228 5.09 -0.60 8.34
N ILE A 229 4.31 -0.26 9.37
CA ILE A 229 4.01 -1.17 10.46
C ILE A 229 3.20 -2.38 9.97
N GLY A 230 2.17 -2.16 9.15
CA GLY A 230 1.38 -3.26 8.57
C GLY A 230 2.25 -4.23 7.75
N SER A 231 3.16 -3.70 6.94
CA SER A 231 4.13 -4.49 6.16
C SER A 231 5.08 -5.27 7.07
N TRP A 232 5.64 -4.61 8.09
CA TRP A 232 6.52 -5.24 9.08
C TRP A 232 5.81 -6.36 9.82
N VAL A 233 4.57 -6.15 10.25
CA VAL A 233 3.73 -7.16 10.92
C VAL A 233 3.54 -8.37 10.00
N SER A 234 3.22 -8.16 8.72
CA SER A 234 3.10 -9.24 7.73
C SER A 234 4.37 -10.07 7.61
N SER A 235 5.53 -9.41 7.54
CA SER A 235 6.83 -10.06 7.33
C SER A 235 7.36 -10.77 8.58
N ASN A 236 7.02 -10.31 9.78
CA ASN A 236 7.66 -10.75 11.03
C ASN A 236 6.77 -11.55 11.97
N LEU A 237 5.43 -11.45 11.85
CA LEU A 237 4.51 -12.20 12.71
C LEU A 237 3.91 -13.37 11.91
N SER A 238 4.18 -14.61 12.36
CA SER A 238 3.75 -15.82 11.64
C SER A 238 2.24 -16.01 11.56
N THR A 239 1.47 -15.29 12.36
CA THR A 239 0.00 -15.34 12.41
C THR A 239 -0.67 -14.46 11.34
N THR A 240 0.09 -13.68 10.58
CA THR A 240 -0.39 -12.68 9.60
C THR A 240 0.12 -12.89 8.18
N ALA A 241 0.49 -14.12 7.80
CA ALA A 241 0.82 -14.47 6.40
C ALA A 241 -0.36 -14.31 5.42
N ASP A 242 -1.50 -13.78 5.88
CA ASP A 242 -2.67 -13.50 5.08
C ASP A 242 -2.46 -12.22 4.25
N THR A 243 -2.77 -12.28 2.95
CA THR A 243 -2.74 -11.12 2.05
C THR A 243 -4.02 -10.28 2.18
N PRO A 244 -4.01 -9.00 1.75
CA PRO A 244 -5.22 -8.20 1.65
C PRO A 244 -6.35 -8.90 0.88
N SER A 245 -6.07 -9.57 -0.26
CA SER A 245 -7.10 -10.34 -0.97
C SER A 245 -7.67 -11.49 -0.13
N ARG A 246 -6.86 -12.15 0.69
CA ARG A 246 -7.36 -13.20 1.58
C ARG A 246 -8.31 -12.64 2.65
N PHE A 247 -8.06 -11.44 3.15
CA PHE A 247 -9.03 -10.75 4.00
C PHE A 247 -10.31 -10.41 3.25
N ALA A 248 -10.21 -9.96 2.00
CA ALA A 248 -11.37 -9.71 1.15
C ALA A 248 -12.20 -10.99 0.94
N ASP A 249 -11.56 -12.11 0.60
CA ASP A 249 -12.23 -13.41 0.42
C ASP A 249 -12.97 -13.87 1.68
N LEU A 250 -12.38 -13.65 2.87
CA LEU A 250 -13.05 -13.94 4.14
C LEU A 250 -14.27 -13.05 4.32
N LEU A 251 -14.16 -11.74 4.06
CA LEU A 251 -15.28 -10.81 4.18
C LEU A 251 -16.39 -11.06 3.15
N ASP A 252 -16.06 -11.52 1.94
CA ASP A 252 -17.06 -11.93 0.95
C ASP A 252 -17.95 -13.08 1.45
N THR A 253 -17.45 -13.94 2.36
CA THR A 253 -18.29 -14.99 2.95
C THR A 253 -19.40 -14.46 3.85
N VAL A 254 -19.24 -13.25 4.39
CA VAL A 254 -20.24 -12.58 5.27
C VAL A 254 -21.01 -11.48 4.55
N ALA A 255 -20.53 -11.04 3.38
CA ALA A 255 -21.16 -10.05 2.52
C ALA A 255 -21.09 -10.43 1.03
N PRO A 256 -21.67 -11.57 0.61
CA PRO A 256 -21.57 -12.05 -0.76
C PRO A 256 -22.15 -11.02 -1.74
N ASN A 257 -21.40 -10.72 -2.80
CA ASN A 257 -21.76 -9.69 -3.80
C ASN A 257 -21.99 -8.29 -3.20
N GLY A 258 -21.34 -7.96 -2.07
CA GLY A 258 -21.52 -6.69 -1.37
C GLY A 258 -22.79 -6.62 -0.52
N GLU A 259 -23.57 -7.72 -0.42
CA GLU A 259 -24.76 -7.77 0.42
C GLU A 259 -24.40 -8.33 1.80
N LEU A 260 -24.15 -7.43 2.76
CA LEU A 260 -23.92 -7.79 4.17
C LEU A 260 -25.11 -8.56 4.75
N ASP A 261 -24.83 -9.63 5.49
CA ASP A 261 -25.82 -10.40 6.26
C ASP A 261 -26.77 -9.47 7.04
N PRO A 262 -28.10 -9.55 6.85
CA PRO A 262 -29.06 -8.64 7.47
C PRO A 262 -28.98 -8.57 8.99
N ASP A 263 -28.66 -9.67 9.66
CA ASP A 263 -28.54 -9.69 11.12
C ASP A 263 -27.32 -8.90 11.59
N LEU A 264 -26.21 -8.96 10.84
CA LEU A 264 -24.99 -8.19 11.12
C LEU A 264 -25.17 -6.71 10.79
N ASP A 265 -25.82 -6.39 9.67
CA ASP A 265 -26.16 -5.02 9.28
C ASP A 265 -27.05 -4.35 10.34
N ALA A 266 -28.10 -5.07 10.79
CA ALA A 266 -29.00 -4.60 11.84
C ALA A 266 -28.28 -4.43 13.19
N LEU A 267 -27.44 -5.40 13.59
CA LEU A 267 -26.65 -5.34 14.83
C LEU A 267 -25.77 -4.09 14.87
N LEU A 268 -24.95 -3.89 13.84
CA LEU A 268 -23.94 -2.82 13.81
C LEU A 268 -24.61 -1.45 13.69
N THR A 269 -25.65 -1.34 12.85
CA THR A 269 -26.43 -0.11 12.69
C THR A 269 -27.14 0.27 13.98
N ALA A 270 -27.85 -0.66 14.62
CA ALA A 270 -28.54 -0.39 15.89
C ALA A 270 -27.56 0.02 16.99
N SER A 271 -26.40 -0.62 17.06
CA SER A 271 -25.36 -0.33 18.06
C SER A 271 -24.74 1.05 17.86
N LEU A 272 -24.51 1.49 16.62
CA LEU A 272 -24.08 2.86 16.33
C LEU A 272 -25.15 3.88 16.72
N ARG A 273 -26.42 3.63 16.38
CA ARG A 273 -27.52 4.52 16.75
C ARG A 273 -27.64 4.67 18.27
N GLU A 274 -27.50 3.57 19.00
CA GLU A 274 -27.53 3.57 20.46
C GLU A 274 -26.31 4.30 21.05
N ALA A 275 -25.11 4.01 20.55
CA ALA A 275 -23.87 4.61 21.06
C ALA A 275 -23.79 6.12 20.81
N TYR A 276 -24.40 6.63 19.74
CA TYR A 276 -24.40 8.06 19.39
C TYR A 276 -25.77 8.73 19.58
N ASP A 277 -26.72 8.08 20.27
CA ASP A 277 -28.11 8.55 20.47
C ASP A 277 -28.71 9.21 19.22
N LEU A 278 -28.57 8.53 18.07
CA LEU A 278 -28.92 9.13 16.78
C LEU A 278 -30.44 9.32 16.65
N PRO A 279 -30.92 10.56 16.43
CA PRO A 279 -32.33 10.83 16.17
C PRO A 279 -32.87 10.01 15.01
N ALA A 280 -34.13 9.61 15.07
CA ALA A 280 -34.76 8.71 14.08
C ALA A 280 -34.67 9.21 12.62
N ASP A 281 -34.51 10.51 12.43
CA ASP A 281 -34.37 11.21 11.14
C ASP A 281 -32.93 11.39 10.66
N VAL A 282 -31.93 11.03 11.48
CA VAL A 282 -30.51 11.02 11.10
C VAL A 282 -30.11 9.61 10.69
N ASP A 283 -29.61 9.47 9.46
CA ASP A 283 -29.10 8.20 8.94
C ASP A 283 -27.75 7.86 9.58
N ALA A 284 -27.65 6.63 10.06
CA ALA A 284 -26.38 6.04 10.48
C ALA A 284 -25.54 5.68 9.24
N PRO A 285 -24.21 5.56 9.37
CA PRO A 285 -23.36 5.16 8.26
C PRO A 285 -23.79 3.79 7.71
N SER A 286 -23.76 3.62 6.39
CA SER A 286 -24.17 2.37 5.75
C SER A 286 -23.08 1.30 5.90
N MET A 287 -23.31 0.33 6.79
CA MET A 287 -22.36 -0.77 7.01
C MET A 287 -22.16 -1.59 5.74
N ARG A 288 -23.23 -1.85 4.98
CA ARG A 288 -23.16 -2.49 3.67
C ARG A 288 -22.19 -1.79 2.73
N THR A 289 -22.36 -0.48 2.53
CA THR A 289 -21.49 0.33 1.66
C THR A 289 -20.05 0.32 2.16
N GLY A 290 -19.86 0.40 3.48
CA GLY A 290 -18.56 0.31 4.11
C GLY A 290 -17.85 -1.02 3.84
N VAL A 291 -18.55 -2.15 4.00
CA VAL A 291 -18.00 -3.49 3.76
C VAL A 291 -17.66 -3.69 2.29
N GLU A 292 -18.55 -3.32 1.37
CA GLU A 292 -18.30 -3.37 -0.07
C GLU A 292 -17.01 -2.62 -0.45
N ARG A 293 -16.86 -1.39 0.06
CA ARG A 293 -15.68 -0.55 -0.21
C ARG A 293 -14.41 -1.08 0.46
N VAL A 294 -14.50 -1.68 1.65
CA VAL A 294 -13.37 -2.36 2.30
C VAL A 294 -12.92 -3.57 1.48
N ILE A 295 -13.84 -4.41 1.00
CA ILE A 295 -13.53 -5.56 0.13
C ILE A 295 -12.85 -5.07 -1.15
N ARG A 296 -13.38 -4.03 -1.81
CA ARG A 296 -12.78 -3.42 -3.00
C ARG A 296 -11.38 -2.88 -2.70
N HIS A 297 -11.21 -2.12 -1.62
CA HIS A 297 -9.93 -1.57 -1.19
C HIS A 297 -8.87 -2.67 -0.97
N LEU A 298 -9.22 -3.72 -0.22
CA LEU A 298 -8.32 -4.85 0.05
C LEU A 298 -7.86 -5.56 -1.23
N ARG A 299 -8.77 -5.82 -2.17
CA ARG A 299 -8.41 -6.42 -3.47
C ARG A 299 -7.49 -5.51 -4.30
N LEU A 300 -7.74 -4.20 -4.26
CA LEU A 300 -6.92 -3.22 -4.97
C LEU A 300 -5.51 -3.13 -4.38
N LEU A 301 -5.37 -3.15 -3.05
CA LEU A 301 -4.05 -3.12 -2.39
C LEU A 301 -3.17 -4.32 -2.78
N ASP A 302 -3.75 -5.50 -2.99
CA ASP A 302 -3.02 -6.72 -3.37
C ASP A 302 -2.67 -6.80 -4.87
N SER A 303 -3.18 -5.86 -5.68
CA SER A 303 -3.01 -5.91 -7.15
C SER A 303 -1.62 -5.49 -7.63
N PHE A 304 -0.83 -4.84 -6.77
CA PHE A 304 0.48 -4.24 -7.10
C PHE A 304 1.65 -5.23 -7.01
N THR A 305 1.48 -6.40 -7.62
CA THR A 305 2.52 -7.43 -7.70
C THR A 305 3.51 -7.12 -8.81
N MET A 306 4.82 -7.27 -8.53
CA MET A 306 5.87 -7.16 -9.54
C MET A 306 5.81 -8.35 -10.50
N PRO A 307 6.07 -8.16 -11.82
CA PRO A 307 6.29 -9.29 -12.72
C PRO A 307 7.54 -10.07 -12.32
N ALA A 308 7.74 -11.25 -12.91
CA ALA A 308 8.98 -12.01 -12.69
C ALA A 308 10.20 -11.22 -13.18
N VAL A 309 11.32 -11.35 -12.47
CA VAL A 309 12.60 -10.78 -12.91
C VAL A 309 12.95 -11.34 -14.29
N PRO A 310 13.30 -10.49 -15.28
CA PRO A 310 13.66 -10.94 -16.62
C PRO A 310 14.77 -11.99 -16.61
N ALA A 311 14.50 -13.17 -17.16
CA ALA A 311 15.52 -14.20 -17.35
C ALA A 311 16.60 -13.71 -18.33
N PRO A 312 17.88 -14.10 -18.18
CA PRO A 312 18.89 -13.81 -19.20
C PRO A 312 18.56 -14.50 -20.53
N PRO A 313 19.12 -14.04 -21.66
CA PRO A 313 19.05 -14.75 -22.94
C PRO A 313 19.58 -16.19 -22.81
N SER A 314 19.24 -17.04 -23.79
CA SER A 314 19.73 -18.42 -23.81
C SER A 314 21.25 -18.51 -23.75
N GLY A 315 21.76 -19.67 -23.31
CA GLY A 315 23.20 -19.88 -23.10
C GLY A 315 24.05 -19.65 -24.35
N GLY A 316 23.51 -19.93 -25.55
CA GLY A 316 24.19 -19.66 -26.82
C GLY A 316 24.40 -18.16 -27.06
N TRP A 317 23.37 -17.34 -26.83
CA TRP A 317 23.45 -15.89 -26.94
C TRP A 317 24.37 -15.27 -25.89
N MET A 318 24.29 -15.74 -24.64
CA MET A 318 25.16 -15.25 -23.56
C MET A 318 26.64 -15.58 -23.81
N GLN A 319 26.95 -16.76 -24.36
CA GLN A 319 28.32 -17.09 -24.74
C GLN A 319 28.83 -16.18 -25.86
N LEU A 320 27.98 -15.87 -26.85
CA LEU A 320 28.35 -14.99 -27.95
C LEU A 320 28.55 -13.55 -27.47
N ALA A 321 27.67 -13.03 -26.60
CA ALA A 321 27.74 -11.70 -26.00
C ALA A 321 29.06 -11.41 -25.28
N TRP A 322 29.60 -12.42 -24.58
CA TRP A 322 30.80 -12.29 -23.76
C TRP A 322 32.03 -12.97 -24.38
N SER A 323 31.96 -13.31 -25.68
CA SER A 323 33.07 -13.93 -26.41
C SER A 323 34.22 -12.96 -26.71
N ASP A 324 33.94 -11.64 -26.74
CA ASP A 324 34.93 -10.56 -26.87
C ASP A 324 34.86 -9.61 -25.65
N PRO A 325 35.71 -9.83 -24.62
CA PRO A 325 35.75 -8.96 -23.44
C PRO A 325 36.14 -7.50 -23.73
N GLY A 326 36.70 -7.21 -24.90
CA GLY A 326 37.09 -5.85 -25.30
C GLY A 326 35.93 -5.00 -25.81
N ASN A 327 34.80 -5.62 -26.18
CA ASN A 327 33.61 -4.97 -26.73
C ASN A 327 32.34 -5.56 -26.10
N PRO A 328 32.04 -5.24 -24.82
CA PRO A 328 30.82 -5.72 -24.18
C PRO A 328 29.57 -5.22 -24.92
N PRO A 329 28.42 -5.92 -24.80
CA PRO A 329 27.16 -5.47 -25.37
C PRO A 329 26.79 -4.05 -24.92
N ALA A 330 26.29 -3.23 -25.85
CA ALA A 330 25.80 -1.90 -25.52
C ALA A 330 24.49 -1.98 -24.71
N HIS A 331 24.36 -1.13 -23.70
CA HIS A 331 23.13 -0.94 -22.93
C HIS A 331 22.35 0.26 -23.48
N LEU A 332 21.01 0.19 -23.47
CA LEU A 332 20.12 1.25 -23.95
C LEU A 332 20.18 2.51 -23.07
N VAL A 333 20.54 2.38 -21.81
CA VAL A 333 20.68 3.51 -20.88
C VAL A 333 21.99 3.33 -20.10
N PRO A 334 22.82 4.38 -19.93
CA PRO A 334 23.86 4.37 -18.91
C PRO A 334 23.21 4.02 -17.56
N GLN A 335 23.84 3.18 -16.72
CA GLN A 335 23.27 2.74 -15.44
C GLN A 335 23.04 3.88 -14.40
N ASP A 336 23.09 5.14 -14.81
CA ASP A 336 23.05 6.35 -13.97
C ASP A 336 21.63 6.92 -13.77
N LEU A 337 20.56 6.19 -14.09
CA LEU A 337 19.20 6.64 -13.73
C LEU A 337 18.88 6.16 -12.32
N ASP A 338 18.94 7.06 -11.35
CA ASP A 338 18.72 6.78 -9.92
C ASP A 338 17.36 6.10 -9.65
N VAL A 339 17.39 4.96 -8.95
CA VAL A 339 16.19 4.39 -8.34
C VAL A 339 15.95 5.17 -7.04
N VAL A 340 14.69 5.43 -6.71
CA VAL A 340 14.31 6.20 -5.51
C VAL A 340 14.74 5.41 -4.25
N GLY A 341 15.50 6.06 -3.36
CA GLY A 341 16.19 5.43 -2.22
C GLY A 341 17.61 4.91 -2.53
N THR A 342 18.10 5.16 -3.74
CA THR A 342 19.31 4.55 -4.26
C THR A 342 19.97 5.45 -5.31
N ASP A 343 20.74 6.45 -4.89
CA ASP A 343 21.73 7.04 -5.78
C ASP A 343 22.77 5.95 -6.10
N ASN A 344 22.57 5.21 -7.22
CA ASN A 344 23.34 4.03 -7.69
C ASN A 344 23.02 2.63 -7.08
N GLY A 345 21.75 2.23 -6.92
CA GLY A 345 21.46 1.13 -5.98
C GLY A 345 21.69 1.63 -4.53
N PRO A 346 21.50 0.85 -3.46
CA PRO A 346 21.52 1.37 -2.09
C PRO A 346 22.89 1.94 -1.72
N ALA A 347 23.06 3.22 -2.02
CA ALA A 347 24.22 4.01 -1.71
C ALA A 347 23.73 5.44 -1.46
N VAL A 348 23.63 5.74 -0.18
CA VAL A 348 23.83 7.07 0.40
C VAL A 348 24.87 7.82 -0.42
N GLN A 349 24.56 9.01 -0.94
CA GLN A 349 25.61 9.95 -1.37
C GLN A 349 26.43 10.35 -0.13
N VAL A 350 27.54 9.64 0.07
CA VAL A 350 28.54 9.93 1.08
C VAL A 350 29.32 11.14 0.60
N GLY A 351 28.92 12.32 1.05
CA GLY A 351 29.77 13.50 1.02
C GLY A 351 31.08 13.21 1.80
N PRO A 352 32.22 13.80 1.41
CA PRO A 352 33.47 13.56 2.08
C PRO A 352 33.42 14.18 3.47
N GLY A 353 33.15 13.37 4.50
CA GLY A 353 33.79 13.60 5.78
C GLY A 353 33.08 13.28 7.08
N GLU A 354 32.01 12.48 7.19
CA GLU A 354 31.56 11.97 8.51
C GLU A 354 30.93 10.56 8.42
N PRO A 355 31.00 9.74 9.50
CA PRO A 355 30.39 8.40 9.53
C PRO A 355 28.86 8.53 9.54
N GLY A 356 28.19 8.18 8.44
CA GLY A 356 26.75 8.42 8.28
C GLY A 356 25.86 7.51 9.16
N PRO A 357 24.81 8.04 9.81
CA PRO A 357 23.76 7.23 10.41
C PRO A 357 22.66 6.91 9.38
N GLY A 358 21.89 5.85 9.60
CA GLY A 358 20.75 5.43 8.75
C GLY A 358 19.55 6.39 8.79
N THR A 359 19.73 7.63 8.31
CA THR A 359 18.69 8.66 8.26
C THR A 359 18.20 8.90 6.82
N PRO A 360 16.88 9.12 6.61
CA PRO A 360 16.31 9.46 5.30
C PRO A 360 17.00 10.64 4.60
N GLY A 361 17.11 10.58 3.28
CA GLY A 361 17.80 11.56 2.42
C GLY A 361 16.91 12.19 1.35
N LYS A 362 17.52 12.98 0.44
CA LYS A 362 16.78 13.70 -0.63
C LYS A 362 16.05 12.78 -1.61
N SER A 363 16.56 11.56 -1.80
CA SER A 363 15.95 10.53 -2.63
C SER A 363 14.63 10.00 -2.04
N ASP A 364 14.30 10.31 -0.79
CA ASP A 364 13.07 9.86 -0.13
C ASP A 364 11.90 10.84 -0.34
N VAL A 365 12.10 11.89 -1.14
CA VAL A 365 11.09 12.89 -1.47
C VAL A 365 10.46 12.58 -2.83
N LYS A 366 9.13 12.71 -2.94
CA LYS A 366 8.38 12.47 -4.18
C LYS A 366 8.87 13.29 -5.38
N SER A 367 9.40 14.50 -5.17
CA SER A 367 9.95 15.36 -6.23
C SER A 367 11.28 14.82 -6.78
N ALA A 368 12.01 13.97 -6.07
CA ALA A 368 13.20 13.32 -6.62
C ALA A 368 12.88 12.42 -7.85
N SER A 369 11.62 12.05 -8.05
CA SER A 369 11.13 11.36 -9.25
C SER A 369 10.67 12.31 -10.39
N GLU A 370 11.25 13.52 -10.47
CA GLU A 370 10.80 14.59 -11.38
C GLU A 370 10.82 14.22 -12.87
N VAL A 371 11.71 13.32 -13.30
CA VAL A 371 11.61 12.66 -14.61
C VAL A 371 10.90 11.32 -14.44
N CYS A 372 9.68 11.20 -14.96
CA CYS A 372 8.97 9.92 -14.98
C CYS A 372 9.70 8.98 -15.96
N GLY A 373 10.64 8.20 -15.45
CA GLY A 373 11.35 7.17 -16.21
C GLY A 373 10.40 6.22 -16.95
N VAL A 374 9.16 6.09 -16.47
CA VAL A 374 8.08 5.36 -17.13
C VAL A 374 7.71 5.94 -18.50
N ILE A 375 7.62 7.27 -18.62
CA ILE A 375 7.31 7.93 -19.90
C ILE A 375 8.46 7.73 -20.88
N ALA A 376 9.69 7.95 -20.40
CA ALA A 376 10.89 7.77 -21.23
C ALA A 376 11.00 6.32 -21.73
N LEU A 377 10.69 5.34 -20.88
CA LEU A 377 10.67 3.94 -21.28
C LEU A 377 9.54 3.64 -22.28
N ILE A 378 8.33 4.16 -22.08
CA ILE A 378 7.24 3.97 -23.04
C ILE A 378 7.64 4.42 -24.44
N LEU A 379 8.32 5.57 -24.52
CA LEU A 379 8.85 6.09 -25.78
C LEU A 379 10.00 5.21 -26.32
N LEU A 380 10.91 4.76 -25.45
CA LEU A 380 11.98 3.84 -25.83
C LEU A 380 11.44 2.53 -26.40
N VAL A 381 10.42 1.93 -25.78
CA VAL A 381 9.72 0.74 -26.29
C VAL A 381 9.19 1.02 -27.69
N ALA A 382 8.47 2.13 -27.88
CA ALA A 382 7.91 2.47 -29.18
C ALA A 382 8.97 2.63 -30.29
N ASP A 383 10.10 3.26 -29.96
CA ASP A 383 11.18 3.52 -30.92
C ASP A 383 12.02 2.28 -31.22
N VAL A 384 12.35 1.47 -30.20
CA VAL A 384 13.06 0.18 -30.38
C VAL A 384 12.24 -0.81 -31.20
N VAL A 385 10.91 -0.80 -31.05
CA VAL A 385 10.05 -1.65 -31.87
C VAL A 385 10.01 -1.18 -33.33
N GLN A 386 9.91 0.12 -33.57
CA GLN A 386 9.95 0.66 -34.93
C GLN A 386 11.31 0.40 -35.61
N ALA A 387 12.40 0.52 -34.84
CA ALA A 387 13.74 0.15 -35.25
C ALA A 387 13.82 -1.29 -35.74
N PHE A 388 13.29 -2.20 -34.91
CA PHE A 388 13.31 -3.62 -35.17
C PHE A 388 12.60 -3.97 -36.48
N ILE A 389 11.40 -3.45 -36.72
CA ILE A 389 10.63 -3.72 -37.95
C ILE A 389 11.41 -3.27 -39.19
N ARG A 390 12.00 -2.07 -39.15
CA ARG A 390 12.82 -1.56 -40.27
C ARG A 390 14.03 -2.45 -40.53
N CYS A 391 14.66 -2.98 -39.49
CA CYS A 391 15.78 -3.90 -39.63
C CYS A 391 15.36 -5.27 -40.18
N VAL A 392 14.23 -5.82 -39.74
CA VAL A 392 13.72 -7.10 -40.24
C VAL A 392 13.41 -7.01 -41.74
N VAL A 393 12.84 -5.90 -42.21
CA VAL A 393 12.61 -5.66 -43.65
C VAL A 393 13.94 -5.61 -44.41
N GLN A 394 14.91 -4.81 -43.95
CA GLN A 394 16.23 -4.71 -44.59
C GLN A 394 16.94 -6.07 -44.63
N TRP A 395 16.85 -6.87 -43.57
CA TRP A 395 17.44 -8.21 -43.54
C TRP A 395 16.72 -9.20 -44.46
N ALA A 396 15.39 -9.13 -44.57
CA ALA A 396 14.63 -9.96 -45.50
C ALA A 396 15.02 -9.70 -46.96
N ASP A 397 15.42 -8.46 -47.29
CA ASP A 397 15.93 -8.06 -48.60
C ASP A 397 17.44 -8.31 -48.78
N GLY A 398 18.12 -8.85 -47.76
CA GLY A 398 19.57 -9.13 -47.79
C GLY A 398 20.47 -7.91 -47.57
N GLU A 399 19.93 -6.80 -47.08
CA GLU A 399 20.63 -5.57 -46.76
C GLU A 399 21.09 -5.52 -45.29
N THR A 400 22.15 -4.75 -45.00
CA THR A 400 22.60 -4.49 -43.63
C THR A 400 21.71 -3.44 -42.96
N CYS A 401 21.21 -3.71 -41.75
CA CYS A 401 20.38 -2.72 -41.07
C CYS A 401 21.17 -1.46 -40.71
N THR A 402 20.80 -0.32 -41.31
CA THR A 402 21.44 1.00 -41.07
C THR A 402 20.83 1.77 -39.91
N PHE A 403 19.73 1.26 -39.34
CA PHE A 403 19.06 1.92 -38.22
C PHE A 403 19.95 1.96 -36.97
N TRP A 404 20.60 0.84 -36.64
CA TRP A 404 21.45 0.74 -35.45
C TRP A 404 22.67 1.67 -35.49
N GLU A 405 23.17 2.00 -36.69
CA GLU A 405 24.26 2.97 -36.88
C GLU A 405 23.82 4.43 -36.67
N ASN A 406 22.52 4.70 -36.80
CA ASN A 406 21.92 6.04 -36.69
C ASN A 406 21.17 6.27 -35.36
N MET A 407 20.95 5.22 -34.57
CA MET A 407 20.36 5.26 -33.24
C MET A 407 21.38 5.77 -32.20
N PHE A 408 21.84 7.02 -32.37
CA PHE A 408 22.51 7.70 -31.27
C PHE A 408 21.43 8.13 -30.28
N LEU A 409 21.48 7.55 -29.08
CA LEU A 409 20.60 7.82 -27.93
C LEU A 409 20.34 9.31 -27.69
N SER A 410 21.27 10.20 -28.06
CA SER A 410 21.10 11.66 -27.98
C SER A 410 19.94 12.21 -28.81
N LYS A 411 19.52 11.55 -29.90
CA LYS A 411 18.40 11.98 -30.74
C LYS A 411 17.03 11.53 -30.24
N LEU A 412 16.98 10.44 -29.45
CA LEU A 412 15.76 9.90 -28.83
C LEU A 412 15.19 10.85 -27.75
N PHE A 413 16.05 11.65 -27.12
CA PHE A 413 15.67 12.66 -26.13
C PHE A 413 15.41 14.06 -26.74
N GLU A 414 15.63 14.24 -28.05
CA GLU A 414 15.46 15.51 -28.76
C GLU A 414 14.25 15.56 -29.70
N GLN A 415 13.61 14.42 -30.00
CA GLN A 415 12.46 14.36 -30.90
C GLN A 415 11.14 14.18 -30.14
N ASP A 416 10.14 14.99 -30.51
CA ASP A 416 8.76 14.72 -30.13
C ASP A 416 8.35 13.34 -30.68
N PRO A 417 7.66 12.52 -29.87
CA PRO A 417 7.25 11.20 -30.31
C PRO A 417 6.30 11.29 -31.52
N PRO A 418 6.38 10.34 -32.47
CA PRO A 418 5.51 10.34 -33.64
C PRO A 418 4.02 10.31 -33.24
N ASP A 419 3.18 11.08 -33.95
CA ASP A 419 1.75 11.23 -33.65
C ASP A 419 1.05 9.85 -33.68
N PRO A 420 0.37 9.43 -32.60
CA PRO A 420 -0.36 8.16 -32.56
C PRO A 420 -1.48 8.05 -33.59
N ARG A 421 -1.82 9.13 -34.31
CA ARG A 421 -2.83 9.16 -35.38
C ARG A 421 -2.27 8.96 -36.79
N GLU A 422 -0.95 8.86 -36.97
CA GLU A 422 -0.41 8.48 -38.28
C GLU A 422 -0.79 7.02 -38.59
N GLN A 423 -1.40 6.81 -39.77
CA GLN A 423 -1.74 5.47 -40.26
C GLN A 423 -0.44 4.68 -40.45
N ARG A 424 -0.12 3.83 -39.48
CA ARG A 424 0.98 2.86 -39.58
C ARG A 424 0.52 1.73 -40.47
N GLU A 425 1.28 1.43 -41.52
CA GLU A 425 1.01 0.28 -42.40
C GLU A 425 0.93 -0.99 -41.54
N VAL A 426 -0.15 -1.77 -41.71
CA VAL A 426 -0.28 -3.09 -41.09
C VAL A 426 0.71 -4.00 -41.79
N TRP A 427 1.82 -4.30 -41.11
CA TRP A 427 2.89 -5.14 -41.62
C TRP A 427 2.61 -6.61 -41.30
N ASP A 428 2.69 -7.47 -42.32
CA ASP A 428 2.47 -8.93 -42.24
C ASP A 428 3.79 -9.63 -42.64
N PRO A 429 4.65 -10.01 -41.68
CA PRO A 429 5.90 -10.68 -42.01
C PRO A 429 5.66 -12.08 -42.59
N GLN A 430 6.41 -12.41 -43.64
CA GLN A 430 6.44 -13.73 -44.26
C GLN A 430 7.88 -14.27 -44.20
N SER A 431 8.37 -14.60 -43.01
CA SER A 431 9.77 -15.03 -42.85
C SER A 431 9.99 -16.43 -43.43
N THR A 432 11.17 -16.66 -44.00
CA THR A 432 11.61 -17.98 -44.48
C THR A 432 12.70 -18.55 -43.57
N GLU A 433 12.86 -19.87 -43.54
CA GLU A 433 13.96 -20.54 -42.79
C GLU A 433 15.33 -20.00 -43.21
N GLN A 434 15.52 -19.78 -44.52
CA GLN A 434 16.76 -19.21 -45.06
C GLN A 434 16.97 -17.76 -44.59
N GLY A 435 15.90 -16.97 -44.52
CA GLY A 435 15.93 -15.61 -43.97
C GLY A 435 16.30 -15.60 -42.48
N LEU A 436 15.65 -16.44 -41.67
CA LEU A 436 15.99 -16.57 -40.25
C LEU A 436 17.42 -17.06 -40.01
N THR A 437 17.92 -17.98 -40.84
CA THR A 437 19.31 -18.44 -40.77
C THR A 437 20.30 -17.30 -41.07
N ALA A 438 19.99 -16.47 -42.07
CA ALA A 438 20.80 -15.31 -42.40
C ALA A 438 20.80 -14.27 -41.26
N VAL A 439 19.65 -14.04 -40.61
CA VAL A 439 19.54 -13.16 -39.45
C VAL A 439 20.29 -13.73 -38.26
N GLY A 440 20.00 -14.97 -37.85
CA GLY A 440 20.58 -15.59 -36.65
C GLY A 440 22.10 -15.74 -36.67
N THR A 441 22.72 -15.76 -37.86
CA THR A 441 24.18 -15.83 -38.03
C THR A 441 24.86 -14.46 -38.20
N SER A 442 24.08 -13.38 -38.27
CA SER A 442 24.59 -12.02 -38.42
C SER A 442 25.03 -11.45 -37.05
N PRO A 443 26.11 -10.66 -36.98
CA PRO A 443 26.53 -9.97 -35.74
C PRO A 443 25.42 -9.07 -35.14
N GLN A 444 24.49 -8.61 -35.97
CA GLN A 444 23.36 -7.78 -35.57
C GLN A 444 22.27 -8.55 -34.82
N ALA A 445 22.17 -9.88 -34.97
CA ALA A 445 21.22 -10.68 -34.18
C ALA A 445 21.57 -10.70 -32.69
N LEU A 446 22.86 -10.75 -32.37
CA LEU A 446 23.32 -10.62 -30.99
C LEU A 446 22.92 -9.26 -30.40
N GLN A 447 23.14 -8.18 -31.15
CA GLN A 447 22.78 -6.83 -30.72
C GLN A 447 21.27 -6.73 -30.46
N LEU A 448 20.44 -7.29 -31.35
CA LEU A 448 19.00 -7.34 -31.18
C LEU A 448 18.58 -8.11 -29.92
N VAL A 449 19.12 -9.31 -29.70
CA VAL A 449 18.78 -10.12 -28.52
C VAL A 449 19.14 -9.39 -27.24
N MET A 450 20.33 -8.80 -27.18
CA MET A 450 20.78 -8.03 -26.02
C MET A 450 19.94 -6.77 -25.81
N LEU A 451 19.54 -6.10 -26.88
CA LEU A 451 18.67 -4.93 -26.82
C LEU A 451 17.28 -5.25 -26.26
N LEU A 452 16.66 -6.34 -26.72
CA LEU A 452 15.36 -6.78 -26.22
C LEU A 452 15.46 -7.25 -24.75
N PHE A 453 16.58 -7.88 -24.37
CA PHE A 453 16.86 -8.21 -22.98
C PHE A 453 16.99 -6.95 -22.11
N ASP A 454 17.72 -5.94 -22.58
CA ASP A 454 17.89 -4.67 -21.88
C ASP A 454 16.57 -3.90 -21.78
N LEU A 455 15.76 -3.87 -22.85
CA LEU A 455 14.42 -3.28 -22.84
C LEU A 455 13.50 -3.96 -21.81
N HIS A 456 13.52 -5.29 -21.75
CA HIS A 456 12.74 -6.04 -20.76
C HIS A 456 13.22 -5.76 -19.32
N THR A 457 14.53 -5.67 -19.12
CA THR A 457 15.13 -5.31 -17.82
C THR A 457 14.72 -3.89 -17.39
N GLN A 458 14.79 -2.92 -18.30
CA GLN A 458 14.36 -1.55 -18.02
C GLN A 458 12.85 -1.44 -17.77
N THR A 459 12.05 -2.29 -18.40
CA THR A 459 10.61 -2.40 -18.14
C THR A 459 10.34 -2.88 -16.72
N PHE A 460 11.05 -3.92 -16.29
CA PHE A 460 11.00 -4.39 -14.91
C PHE A 460 11.43 -3.28 -13.91
N ASP A 461 12.57 -2.62 -14.14
CA ASP A 461 13.08 -1.56 -13.27
C ASP A 461 12.14 -0.36 -13.21
N THR A 462 11.48 -0.04 -14.32
CA THR A 462 10.50 1.04 -14.40
C THR A 462 9.26 0.73 -13.58
N LEU A 463 8.75 -0.50 -13.62
CA LEU A 463 7.67 -0.93 -12.74
C LEU A 463 8.10 -0.87 -11.27
N ALA A 464 9.34 -1.25 -10.95
CA ALA A 464 9.86 -1.14 -9.59
C ALA A 464 9.88 0.33 -9.10
N ARG A 465 10.34 1.27 -9.95
CA ARG A 465 10.31 2.71 -9.64
C ARG A 465 8.88 3.25 -9.48
N ALA A 466 7.97 2.85 -10.36
CA ALA A 466 6.57 3.22 -10.28
C ALA A 466 5.95 2.72 -8.97
N ARG A 467 6.27 1.49 -8.56
CA ARG A 467 5.87 0.95 -7.26
C ARG A 467 6.39 1.81 -6.12
N THR A 468 7.69 2.13 -6.11
CA THR A 468 8.29 3.00 -5.08
C THR A 468 7.59 4.36 -5.02
N PHE A 469 7.24 4.96 -6.16
CA PHE A 469 6.48 6.21 -6.19
C PHE A 469 5.09 6.07 -5.53
N LEU A 470 4.36 4.99 -5.82
CA LEU A 470 3.07 4.72 -5.18
C LEU A 470 3.20 4.48 -3.66
N VAL A 471 4.30 3.86 -3.24
CA VAL A 471 4.60 3.67 -1.81
C VAL A 471 4.90 5.00 -1.12
N ILE A 472 5.75 5.84 -1.72
CA ILE A 472 6.15 7.15 -1.15
C ILE A 472 4.98 8.15 -1.09
N THR A 473 4.07 8.07 -2.05
CA THR A 473 2.82 8.84 -2.03
C THR A 473 1.77 8.26 -1.09
N GLY A 474 2.07 7.15 -0.42
CA GLY A 474 1.19 6.51 0.55
C GLY A 474 -0.05 5.87 -0.07
N LEU A 475 -0.04 5.58 -1.38
CA LEU A 475 -1.15 4.91 -2.07
C LEU A 475 -1.11 3.39 -1.86
N ILE A 476 0.09 2.80 -1.71
CA ILE A 476 0.28 1.37 -1.41
C ILE A 476 1.31 1.17 -0.30
N ALA A 477 1.33 -0.02 0.30
CA ALA A 477 2.24 -0.35 1.40
C ALA A 477 3.67 -0.71 0.92
N PRO A 478 4.72 -0.43 1.72
CA PRO A 478 6.13 -0.69 1.38
C PRO A 478 6.51 -2.18 1.51
N GLU A 479 5.72 -3.10 0.95
CA GLU A 479 6.01 -4.54 1.10
C GLU A 479 7.36 -4.88 0.47
N SER A 480 8.16 -5.71 1.15
CA SER A 480 9.53 -6.12 0.81
C SER A 480 10.58 -5.00 0.86
N THR A 481 10.17 -3.77 1.14
CA THR A 481 11.04 -2.59 1.22
C THR A 481 10.96 -1.91 2.59
N GLU A 482 10.28 -2.50 3.57
CA GLU A 482 10.06 -1.94 4.90
C GLU A 482 11.37 -1.74 5.70
N SER A 483 12.46 -2.35 5.26
CA SER A 483 13.81 -2.22 5.82
C SER A 483 14.59 -1.02 5.30
N LEU A 484 14.07 -0.28 4.30
CA LEU A 484 14.72 0.93 3.83
C LEU A 484 14.62 2.05 4.88
N PRO A 485 15.62 2.96 4.99
CA PRO A 485 15.68 3.98 6.04
C PRO A 485 14.40 4.81 6.20
N LEU A 486 13.74 5.17 5.09
CA LEU A 486 12.48 5.89 5.10
C LEU A 486 11.39 5.16 5.90
N TYR A 487 11.26 3.84 5.75
CA TYR A 487 10.20 3.07 6.38
C TYR A 487 10.63 2.49 7.73
N GLU A 488 11.92 2.18 7.90
CA GLU A 488 12.48 1.64 9.14
C GLU A 488 12.24 2.60 10.32
N GLN A 489 12.26 3.92 10.08
CA GLN A 489 11.98 4.92 11.11
C GLN A 489 10.60 4.74 11.77
N PHE A 490 9.63 4.12 11.09
CA PHE A 490 8.28 3.94 11.59
C PHE A 490 8.06 2.62 12.34
N VAL A 491 8.95 1.64 12.17
CA VAL A 491 8.81 0.32 12.82
C VAL A 491 9.61 0.23 14.12
N ARG A 492 10.19 1.35 14.57
CA ARG A 492 10.96 1.40 15.81
C ARG A 492 10.82 2.77 16.48
N ILE A 493 10.52 2.78 17.77
CA ILE A 493 10.57 4.02 18.56
C ILE A 493 12.04 4.41 18.78
N THR A 494 12.49 5.52 18.21
CA THR A 494 13.91 5.96 18.21
C THR A 494 14.15 7.29 18.90
N VAL A 495 13.10 8.02 19.27
CA VAL A 495 13.19 9.35 19.90
C VAL A 495 12.67 9.26 21.35
N GLU A 496 13.29 9.99 22.27
CA GLU A 496 12.75 10.14 23.63
C GLU A 496 11.36 10.81 23.55
N PRO A 497 10.36 10.31 24.27
CA PRO A 497 8.95 10.57 23.98
C PRO A 497 8.47 11.91 24.56
N PHE A 498 9.09 13.02 24.14
CA PHE A 498 8.57 14.36 24.38
C PHE A 498 7.80 14.80 23.15
N GLY A 499 6.47 14.70 23.23
CA GLY A 499 5.51 15.07 22.20
C GLY A 499 4.12 15.22 22.84
N PRO A 500 3.07 15.48 22.06
CA PRO A 500 3.06 15.61 20.60
C PRO A 500 3.81 16.85 20.08
N HIS A 501 4.27 16.81 18.83
CA HIS A 501 4.86 17.93 18.10
C HIS A 501 3.78 18.81 17.45
N LEU A 502 4.06 20.11 17.29
CA LEU A 502 3.20 21.02 16.51
C LEU A 502 3.27 20.70 15.00
N GLU A 503 2.30 21.20 14.24
CA GLU A 503 2.24 21.01 12.79
C GLU A 503 3.52 21.48 12.08
N GLU A 504 4.05 20.68 11.16
CA GLU A 504 5.14 21.11 10.29
C GLU A 504 4.61 22.18 9.31
N PRO A 505 5.32 23.31 9.10
CA PRO A 505 4.86 24.36 8.18
C PRO A 505 4.70 23.91 6.72
N ASP A 506 5.39 22.84 6.34
CA ASP A 506 5.30 22.21 5.02
C ASP A 506 5.34 20.69 5.21
N PRO A 507 4.19 20.07 5.56
CA PRO A 507 4.14 18.63 5.84
C PRO A 507 4.47 17.80 4.59
N GLU A 508 4.20 18.35 3.40
CA GLU A 508 4.40 17.70 2.11
C GLU A 508 5.87 17.55 1.75
N SER A 509 6.73 18.53 2.06
CA SER A 509 8.16 18.39 1.82
C SER A 509 8.89 17.68 2.96
N THR A 510 8.30 17.60 4.15
CA THR A 510 8.98 17.15 5.38
C THR A 510 8.55 15.78 5.89
N TYR A 511 7.56 15.11 5.28
CA TYR A 511 7.08 13.81 5.77
C TYR A 511 8.17 12.74 5.89
N HIS A 512 9.24 12.80 5.09
CA HIS A 512 10.30 11.79 5.10
C HIS A 512 11.17 11.82 6.37
N ARG A 513 11.11 12.90 7.16
CA ARG A 513 11.89 13.09 8.40
C ARG A 513 10.99 13.23 9.62
N TYR A 514 11.52 12.84 10.78
CA TYR A 514 10.83 13.06 12.06
C TYR A 514 10.60 14.57 12.31
N PRO A 515 9.45 14.98 12.89
CA PRO A 515 9.16 16.39 13.10
C PRO A 515 10.21 17.09 13.96
N THR A 516 10.49 18.35 13.61
CA THR A 516 11.49 19.20 14.29
C THR A 516 10.86 20.41 14.96
N THR A 517 9.53 20.53 14.87
CA THR A 517 8.73 21.55 15.53
C THR A 517 8.77 21.41 17.05
N GLU A 518 8.42 22.47 17.76
CA GLU A 518 8.28 22.44 19.22
C GLU A 518 7.18 21.46 19.64
N ALA A 519 7.28 20.94 20.87
CA ALA A 519 6.23 20.13 21.44
C ALA A 519 5.01 20.99 21.82
N GLU A 520 3.80 20.45 21.69
CA GLU A 520 2.59 21.06 22.20
C GLU A 520 2.66 21.16 23.73
N GLU A 521 2.28 22.31 24.27
CA GLU A 521 2.15 22.52 25.72
C GLU A 521 0.70 22.27 26.16
N PRO A 522 0.46 21.53 27.28
CA PRO A 522 1.43 20.76 28.05
C PRO A 522 1.90 19.49 27.32
N THR A 523 3.16 19.12 27.49
CA THR A 523 3.72 17.88 26.91
C THR A 523 3.00 16.64 27.45
N ALA A 524 2.77 15.64 26.60
CA ALA A 524 2.07 14.41 26.97
C ALA A 524 2.83 13.56 27.98
N THR A 525 2.12 12.57 28.53
CA THR A 525 2.67 11.51 29.38
C THR A 525 3.80 10.75 28.67
N PRO A 526 4.83 10.28 29.39
CA PRO A 526 5.86 9.43 28.82
C PRO A 526 5.27 8.23 28.08
N SER A 527 5.92 7.81 26.99
CA SER A 527 5.47 6.67 26.18
C SER A 527 5.27 5.41 27.03
N PRO A 528 4.18 4.64 26.83
CA PRO A 528 4.03 3.34 27.47
C PRO A 528 4.94 2.27 26.81
N TYR A 529 5.60 2.64 25.70
CA TYR A 529 6.51 1.80 24.95
C TYR A 529 7.95 2.26 25.16
N PRO A 530 8.88 1.34 25.50
CA PRO A 530 10.28 1.71 25.70
C PRO A 530 10.96 2.12 24.40
N HIS A 531 12.03 2.91 24.51
CA HIS A 531 12.92 3.19 23.38
C HIS A 531 13.40 1.88 22.73
N GLY A 532 13.33 1.81 21.41
CA GLY A 532 13.67 0.64 20.61
C GLY A 532 12.53 -0.37 20.44
N ALA A 533 11.34 -0.13 21.03
CA ALA A 533 10.17 -0.99 20.86
C ALA A 533 9.78 -1.13 19.39
N LEU A 534 9.38 -2.36 19.03
CA LEU A 534 8.89 -2.77 17.71
C LEU A 534 7.36 -2.90 17.75
N PRO A 535 6.66 -2.95 16.61
CA PRO A 535 5.19 -2.99 16.58
C PRO A 535 4.57 -4.15 17.35
N ARG A 536 5.27 -5.28 17.45
CA ARG A 536 4.84 -6.44 18.27
C ARG A 536 4.60 -6.09 19.74
N ALA A 537 5.24 -5.04 20.27
CA ALA A 537 5.06 -4.60 21.66
C ALA A 537 3.61 -4.19 21.97
N VAL A 538 2.80 -3.90 20.95
CA VAL A 538 1.37 -3.59 21.07
C VAL A 538 0.52 -4.83 21.32
N SER A 539 1.03 -6.05 21.04
CA SER A 539 0.21 -7.27 21.08
C SER A 539 0.88 -8.48 21.73
N ASP A 540 2.16 -8.40 22.12
CA ASP A 540 2.92 -9.52 22.70
C ASP A 540 3.07 -9.45 24.23
N GLY A 541 2.42 -8.48 24.89
CA GLY A 541 2.51 -8.27 26.34
C GLY A 541 3.87 -7.77 26.84
N SER A 542 4.79 -7.36 25.96
CA SER A 542 6.11 -6.84 26.38
C SER A 542 6.11 -5.38 26.82
N ALA A 543 5.05 -4.61 26.49
CA ALA A 543 4.89 -3.22 26.90
C ALA A 543 3.96 -3.06 28.11
N ALA A 544 4.02 -1.89 28.75
CA ALA A 544 3.10 -1.54 29.84
C ALA A 544 1.65 -1.41 29.36
N LEU A 545 1.47 -1.10 28.07
CA LEU A 545 0.19 -1.01 27.39
C LEU A 545 0.16 -2.03 26.25
N ASP A 546 -0.74 -3.01 26.34
CA ASP A 546 -0.89 -4.10 25.38
C ASP A 546 -2.38 -4.26 25.01
N ALA A 547 -2.66 -4.52 23.73
CA ALA A 547 -4.00 -4.60 23.20
C ALA A 547 -4.80 -5.78 23.77
N GLY A 548 -4.16 -6.92 24.01
CA GLY A 548 -4.80 -8.08 24.64
C GLY A 548 -5.29 -7.74 26.04
N THR A 549 -4.49 -7.00 26.81
CA THR A 549 -4.84 -6.53 28.16
C THR A 549 -6.04 -5.56 28.14
N ILE A 550 -6.03 -4.56 27.26
CA ILE A 550 -7.16 -3.62 27.14
C ILE A 550 -8.44 -4.35 26.71
N ALA A 551 -8.36 -5.19 25.68
CA ALA A 551 -9.49 -5.92 25.16
C ALA A 551 -10.08 -6.89 26.21
N LEU A 552 -9.23 -7.61 26.93
CA LEU A 552 -9.66 -8.55 27.98
C LEU A 552 -10.29 -7.81 29.17
N SER A 553 -9.75 -6.66 29.57
CA SER A 553 -10.34 -5.83 30.63
C SER A 553 -11.74 -5.36 30.22
N LEU A 554 -11.87 -4.75 29.05
CA LEU A 554 -13.16 -4.26 28.55
C LEU A 554 -14.18 -5.40 28.40
N TRP A 555 -13.76 -6.52 27.81
CA TRP A 555 -14.60 -7.70 27.69
C TRP A 555 -15.07 -8.19 29.07
N SER A 556 -14.17 -8.25 30.05
CA SER A 556 -14.49 -8.67 31.42
C SER A 556 -15.50 -7.73 32.06
N ASP A 557 -15.32 -6.42 31.96
CA ASP A 557 -16.24 -5.43 32.52
C ASP A 557 -17.65 -5.57 31.92
N ILE A 558 -17.73 -5.74 30.60
CA ILE A 558 -18.99 -6.01 29.89
C ILE A 558 -19.61 -7.32 30.37
N ALA A 559 -18.79 -8.38 30.51
CA ALA A 559 -19.25 -9.68 30.95
C ALA A 559 -19.70 -9.70 32.42
N HIS A 560 -19.25 -8.76 33.25
CA HIS A 560 -19.78 -8.55 34.61
C HIS A 560 -21.00 -7.61 34.64
N GLY A 561 -21.33 -6.96 33.52
CA GLY A 561 -22.38 -5.95 33.47
C GLY A 561 -22.00 -4.65 34.17
N ALA A 562 -20.70 -4.35 34.27
CA ALA A 562 -20.23 -3.06 34.77
C ALA A 562 -20.64 -1.94 33.81
N ASP A 563 -20.94 -0.76 34.36
CA ASP A 563 -21.18 0.44 33.54
C ASP A 563 -19.86 0.96 32.96
N GLY A 564 -19.94 1.70 31.86
CA GLY A 564 -18.78 2.44 31.33
C GLY A 564 -18.61 3.77 32.05
N ASP A 565 -17.38 4.21 32.22
CA ASP A 565 -17.01 5.38 33.00
C ASP A 565 -16.18 6.41 32.22
N VAL A 566 -15.34 5.97 31.27
CA VAL A 566 -14.46 6.85 30.49
C VAL A 566 -14.46 6.45 29.01
N ASN A 567 -14.66 7.43 28.13
CA ASN A 567 -14.34 7.26 26.72
C ASN A 567 -12.89 7.67 26.47
N LEU A 568 -12.11 6.78 25.88
CA LEU A 568 -10.76 7.11 25.43
C LEU A 568 -10.81 7.80 24.06
N ASP A 569 -9.88 8.72 23.84
CA ASP A 569 -9.55 9.22 22.51
C ASP A 569 -8.70 8.14 21.80
N LEU A 570 -9.33 7.36 20.93
CA LEU A 570 -8.66 6.25 20.23
C LEU A 570 -7.74 6.73 19.10
N ASP A 571 -7.70 8.03 18.83
CA ASP A 571 -6.64 8.65 18.03
C ASP A 571 -5.35 8.85 18.81
N ALA A 572 -5.44 8.80 20.13
CA ALA A 572 -4.36 9.04 21.07
C ALA A 572 -3.66 10.39 20.82
N ASP A 573 -4.38 11.40 20.29
CA ASP A 573 -3.79 12.67 19.83
C ASP A 573 -2.96 13.36 20.93
N ARG A 574 -3.34 13.15 22.20
CA ARG A 574 -2.65 13.67 23.39
C ARG A 574 -1.91 12.58 24.19
N GLY A 575 -1.49 11.54 23.50
CA GLY A 575 -0.83 10.38 24.08
C GLY A 575 -1.78 9.24 24.46
N HIS A 576 -1.20 8.21 25.05
CA HIS A 576 -1.92 6.97 25.36
C HIS A 576 -2.94 7.15 26.48
N GLY A 577 -4.08 6.46 26.37
CA GLY A 577 -5.10 6.42 27.44
C GLY A 577 -5.73 7.78 27.78
N HIS A 578 -5.56 8.79 26.92
CA HIS A 578 -6.14 10.10 27.14
C HIS A 578 -7.67 10.04 26.97
N PRO A 579 -8.47 10.64 27.86
CA PRO A 579 -9.92 10.73 27.69
C PRO A 579 -10.29 11.48 26.41
N ALA A 580 -11.46 11.17 25.85
CA ALA A 580 -12.04 11.90 24.74
C ALA A 580 -12.18 13.38 25.09
N TRP A 581 -11.94 14.24 24.11
CA TRP A 581 -11.81 15.68 24.34
C TRP A 581 -12.20 16.50 23.11
N GLU A 582 -12.48 17.78 23.34
CA GLU A 582 -12.66 18.78 22.30
C GLU A 582 -11.91 20.08 22.63
N ALA A 583 -11.63 20.87 21.59
CA ALA A 583 -11.05 22.19 21.77
C ALA A 583 -12.10 23.15 22.34
N ALA A 584 -11.75 23.88 23.40
CA ALA A 584 -12.55 24.98 23.95
C ALA A 584 -12.18 26.35 23.30
N GLY A 585 -11.47 26.30 22.17
CA GLY A 585 -10.88 27.41 21.42
C GLY A 585 -10.31 26.87 20.11
N SER A 586 -9.25 27.49 19.58
CA SER A 586 -8.59 26.95 18.38
C SER A 586 -7.63 25.82 18.76
N VAL A 587 -7.54 24.79 17.92
CA VAL A 587 -6.53 23.73 18.04
C VAL A 587 -5.10 24.24 17.78
N HIS A 588 -4.95 25.45 17.25
CA HIS A 588 -3.65 26.08 16.99
C HIS A 588 -3.16 26.97 18.15
N ASP A 589 -3.94 27.12 19.23
CA ASP A 589 -3.53 27.87 20.42
C ASP A 589 -2.42 27.12 21.20
N ALA A 590 -1.54 27.85 21.91
CA ALA A 590 -0.49 27.27 22.75
C ALA A 590 -0.53 27.86 24.18
N PRO A 591 -0.97 27.10 25.21
CA PRO A 591 -1.47 25.72 25.14
C PRO A 591 -2.85 25.64 24.48
N VAL A 592 -3.15 24.52 23.82
CA VAL A 592 -4.47 24.27 23.24
C VAL A 592 -5.49 24.13 24.38
N PRO A 593 -6.56 24.94 24.41
CA PRO A 593 -7.57 24.86 25.46
C PRO A 593 -8.44 23.61 25.27
N VAL A 594 -8.47 22.72 26.26
CA VAL A 594 -9.17 21.43 26.18
C VAL A 594 -10.35 21.35 27.13
N ARG A 595 -11.47 20.81 26.63
CA ARG A 595 -12.55 20.26 27.45
C ARG A 595 -12.55 18.74 27.37
N ILE A 596 -12.42 18.07 28.51
CA ILE A 596 -12.62 16.62 28.62
C ILE A 596 -14.11 16.32 28.51
N LEU A 597 -14.44 15.31 27.70
CA LEU A 597 -15.80 14.87 27.47
C LEU A 597 -16.21 13.86 28.53
N ASP A 598 -17.40 14.04 29.10
CA ASP A 598 -18.00 13.04 29.99
C ASP A 598 -18.37 11.78 29.20
N TYR A 599 -18.63 10.66 29.89
CA TYR A 599 -18.96 9.41 29.22
C TYR A 599 -20.18 9.54 28.29
N THR A 600 -21.15 10.39 28.62
CA THR A 600 -22.37 10.64 27.84
C THR A 600 -22.24 11.70 26.75
N ASP A 601 -21.14 12.44 26.71
CA ASP A 601 -20.95 13.52 25.75
C ASP A 601 -20.71 12.96 24.32
N GLN A 602 -21.25 13.68 23.33
CA GLN A 602 -21.21 13.32 21.91
C GLN A 602 -20.39 14.25 21.06
#